data_AF-A0A835X577-F1
#
_entry.id   AF-A0A835X577-F1
#
_cell.length_a   1.000
_cell.length_b   1.000
_cell.length_c   1.000
_cell.angle_alpha   90.00
_cell.angle_beta   90.00
_cell.angle_gamma   90.00
#
_symmetry.space_group_name_H-M   'P 1'
#
loop_
_entity.id
_entity.type
_entity.pdbx_description
1 polymer ?
#
loop_
_entity_poly.entity_id
_entity_poly.type
_entity_poly.pdbx_seq_one_letter_code
_entity_poly.pdbx_strand_id
1 'polypeptide(L)'
;MIEITADNIIGINEQILKEYLEIHPRNHERIGVRKHELERILIEAETINSIIDKAAFILAAIPWAQPFSGGNKRTAYATAKILLENNGYNFEIQSKKDEEFLRKLLFEIQEERARLNEATLAKITLYLHNRTSEI
;
A
#
# COMPACT_ATOMS: atom_id res chain seq x y z
N MET A 1 -10.84 -12.21 -10.06
CA MET A 1 -10.05 -12.13 -8.82
C MET A 1 -8.61 -11.88 -9.22
N ILE A 2 -8.01 -10.76 -8.80
CA ILE A 2 -6.59 -10.47 -9.05
C ILE A 2 -5.80 -11.03 -7.88
N GLU A 3 -4.93 -12.00 -8.11
CA GLU A 3 -4.05 -12.55 -7.08
C GLU A 3 -3.03 -11.49 -6.62
N ILE A 4 -2.71 -11.40 -5.33
CA ILE A 4 -1.70 -10.46 -4.84
C ILE A 4 -0.31 -11.09 -4.98
N THR A 5 0.34 -10.86 -6.12
CA THR A 5 1.70 -11.31 -6.43
C THR A 5 2.63 -10.11 -6.65
N ALA A 6 3.94 -10.32 -6.56
CA ALA A 6 4.91 -9.25 -6.81
C ALA A 6 4.74 -8.64 -8.22
N ASP A 7 4.49 -9.47 -9.23
CA ASP A 7 4.28 -9.01 -10.61
C ASP A 7 2.99 -8.21 -10.77
N ASN A 8 1.91 -8.60 -10.08
CA ASN A 8 0.67 -7.82 -10.10
C ASN A 8 0.82 -6.47 -9.39
N ILE A 9 1.58 -6.41 -8.28
CA ILE A 9 1.88 -5.14 -7.58
C ILE A 9 2.75 -4.23 -8.46
N ILE A 10 3.70 -4.80 -9.20
CA ILE A 10 4.51 -4.06 -10.19
C ILE A 10 3.59 -3.47 -11.27
N GLY A 11 2.69 -4.27 -11.85
CA GLY A 11 1.73 -3.78 -12.84
C GLY A 11 0.82 -2.67 -12.31
N ILE A 12 0.38 -2.75 -11.05
CA ILE A 12 -0.37 -1.67 -10.37
C ILE A 12 0.48 -0.39 -10.30
N ASN A 13 1.77 -0.49 -9.92
CA ASN A 13 2.66 0.67 -9.88
C ASN A 13 2.86 1.28 -11.27
N GLU A 14 3.13 0.46 -12.29
CA GLU A 14 3.31 0.91 -13.67
C GLU A 14 2.09 1.69 -14.18
N GLN A 15 0.89 1.18 -13.92
CA GLN A 15 -0.35 1.86 -14.30
C GLN A 15 -0.52 3.20 -13.56
N ILE A 16 -0.26 3.23 -12.24
CA ILE A 16 -0.31 4.48 -11.45
C ILE A 16 0.69 5.52 -11.98
N LEU A 17 1.91 5.10 -12.32
CA LEU A 17 2.94 5.99 -12.85
C LEU A 17 2.57 6.50 -14.24
N LYS A 18 2.04 5.63 -15.10
CA LYS A 18 1.56 6.01 -16.43
C LYS A 18 0.49 7.10 -16.34
N GLU A 19 -0.57 6.88 -15.55
CA GLU A 19 -1.64 7.86 -15.34
C GLU A 19 -1.11 9.17 -14.75
N TYR A 20 -0.15 9.09 -13.82
CA TYR A 20 0.45 10.27 -13.23
C TYR A 20 1.25 11.10 -14.25
N LEU A 21 2.04 10.45 -15.12
CA LEU A 21 2.86 11.11 -16.13
C LEU A 21 2.02 11.68 -17.29
N GLU A 22 0.89 11.07 -17.62
CA GLU A 22 -0.09 11.63 -18.57
C GLU A 22 -0.60 13.00 -18.09
N ILE A 23 -0.82 13.15 -16.78
CA ILE A 23 -1.26 14.42 -16.17
C ILE A 23 -0.07 15.38 -15.95
N HIS A 24 1.14 14.85 -15.71
CA HIS A 24 2.33 15.63 -15.36
C HIS A 24 3.53 15.33 -16.31
N PRO A 25 3.45 15.69 -17.60
CA PRO A 25 4.41 15.25 -18.62
C PRO A 25 5.83 15.79 -18.45
N ARG A 26 6.05 16.78 -17.57
CA ARG A 26 7.38 17.33 -17.25
C ARG A 26 8.10 16.57 -16.14
N ASN A 27 7.40 15.66 -15.45
CA ASN A 27 8.01 14.83 -14.42
C ASN A 27 8.78 13.67 -15.06
N HIS A 28 9.92 13.33 -14.45
CA HIS A 28 10.78 12.24 -14.88
C HIS A 28 10.87 11.20 -13.75
N GLU A 29 9.72 10.74 -13.23
CA GLU A 29 9.72 9.66 -12.23
C GLU A 29 10.46 8.46 -12.84
N ARG A 30 11.50 7.98 -12.14
CA ARG A 30 12.31 6.86 -12.63
C ARG A 30 11.50 5.58 -12.50
N ILE A 31 11.59 4.72 -13.50
CA ILE A 31 11.10 3.35 -13.42
C ILE A 31 12.22 2.53 -12.78
N GLY A 32 11.99 2.03 -11.58
CA GLY A 32 12.95 1.18 -10.88
C GLY A 32 12.24 0.41 -9.79
N VAL A 33 12.46 -0.90 -9.77
CA VAL A 33 11.75 -1.87 -8.94
C VAL A 33 12.77 -2.76 -8.21
N ARG A 34 12.61 -2.89 -6.90
CA ARG A 34 13.30 -3.88 -6.06
C ARG A 34 12.35 -5.06 -5.81
N LYS A 35 12.23 -5.96 -6.78
CA LYS A 35 11.27 -7.09 -6.72
C LYS A 35 11.44 -7.96 -5.48
N HIS A 36 12.69 -8.21 -5.05
CA HIS A 36 13.00 -8.96 -3.84
C HIS A 36 12.39 -8.33 -2.56
N GLU A 37 12.26 -7.00 -2.49
CA GLU A 37 11.61 -6.33 -1.37
C GLU A 37 10.11 -6.63 -1.33
N LEU A 38 9.45 -6.66 -2.50
CA LEU A 38 8.04 -7.05 -2.60
C LEU A 38 7.83 -8.51 -2.22
N GLU A 39 8.69 -9.40 -2.71
CA GLU A 39 8.62 -10.83 -2.37
C GLU A 39 8.78 -11.04 -0.86
N ARG A 40 9.72 -10.35 -0.21
CA ARG A 40 9.86 -10.38 1.25
C ARG A 40 8.61 -9.91 1.98
N ILE A 41 8.02 -8.79 1.55
CA ILE A 41 6.76 -8.29 2.12
C ILE A 41 5.65 -9.32 1.97
N LEU A 42 5.51 -9.95 0.80
CA LEU A 42 4.45 -10.93 0.56
C LEU A 42 4.64 -12.20 1.41
N ILE A 43 5.87 -12.68 1.58
CA ILE A 43 6.17 -13.81 2.46
C ILE A 43 5.75 -13.51 3.91
N GLU A 44 6.05 -12.31 4.40
CA GLU A 44 5.65 -11.90 5.75
C GLU A 44 4.13 -11.73 5.87
N ALA A 45 3.50 -11.13 4.86
CA ALA A 45 2.05 -10.95 4.79
C ALA A 45 1.30 -12.30 4.84
N GLU A 46 1.83 -13.37 4.23
CA GLU A 46 1.23 -14.71 4.27
C GLU A 46 1.18 -15.33 5.68
N THR A 47 1.98 -14.84 6.62
CA THR A 47 1.92 -15.28 8.02
C THR A 47 0.77 -14.65 8.81
N ILE A 48 0.06 -13.68 8.21
CA ILE A 48 -1.02 -12.92 8.86
C ILE A 48 -2.37 -13.51 8.46
N ASN A 49 -3.09 -14.05 9.46
CA ASN A 49 -4.36 -14.74 9.25
C ASN A 49 -5.54 -13.80 8.93
N SER A 50 -5.59 -12.64 9.57
CA SER A 50 -6.67 -11.66 9.37
C SER A 50 -6.45 -10.90 8.07
N ILE A 51 -7.45 -10.90 7.17
CA ILE A 51 -7.36 -10.21 5.88
C ILE A 51 -7.17 -8.70 6.07
N ILE A 52 -7.85 -8.10 7.06
CA ILE A 52 -7.71 -6.67 7.37
C ILE A 52 -6.31 -6.37 7.89
N ASP A 53 -5.76 -7.23 8.75
CA ASP A 53 -4.40 -7.04 9.27
C ASP A 53 -3.34 -7.29 8.19
N LYS A 54 -3.58 -8.24 7.27
CA LYS A 54 -2.74 -8.48 6.09
C LYS A 54 -2.73 -7.25 5.18
N ALA A 55 -3.90 -6.67 4.91
CA ALA A 55 -4.02 -5.43 4.16
C ALA A 55 -3.31 -4.25 4.85
N ALA A 56 -3.44 -4.14 6.18
CA ALA A 56 -2.74 -3.12 6.97
C ALA A 56 -1.23 -3.25 6.91
N PHE A 57 -0.73 -4.48 7.02
CA PHE A 57 0.68 -4.79 6.86
C PHE A 57 1.19 -4.40 5.47
N ILE A 58 0.49 -4.77 4.40
CA ILE A 58 0.89 -4.39 3.02
C ILE A 58 0.87 -2.86 2.84
N LEU A 59 -0.17 -2.19 3.34
CA LEU A 59 -0.33 -0.74 3.29
C LEU A 59 0.81 -0.01 4.00
N ALA A 60 1.35 -0.59 5.07
CA ALA A 60 2.46 -0.09 5.87
C ALA A 60 3.84 -0.45 5.29
N ALA A 61 4.02 -1.69 4.86
CA ALA A 61 5.31 -2.26 4.49
C ALA A 61 5.82 -1.78 3.13
N ILE A 62 4.94 -1.57 2.14
CA ILE A 62 5.36 -1.05 0.83
C ILE A 62 5.94 0.38 0.95
N PRO A 63 5.29 1.34 1.62
CA PRO A 63 5.87 2.68 1.83
C PRO A 63 7.15 2.66 2.64
N TRP A 64 7.26 1.77 3.63
CA TRP A 64 8.46 1.60 4.44
C TRP A 64 9.64 1.05 3.62
N ALA A 65 9.45 -0.07 2.92
CA ALA A 65 10.51 -0.71 2.15
C ALA A 65 10.89 0.06 0.88
N GLN A 66 9.97 0.89 0.36
CA GLN A 66 10.12 1.69 -0.86
C GLN A 66 10.60 0.87 -2.07
N PRO A 67 9.95 -0.24 -2.43
CA PRO A 67 10.41 -1.12 -3.51
C PRO A 67 10.44 -0.40 -4.87
N PHE A 68 9.66 0.67 -5.04
CA PHE A 68 9.59 1.45 -6.27
C PHE A 68 10.35 2.77 -6.15
N SER A 69 10.87 3.25 -7.27
CA SER A 69 11.45 4.61 -7.36
C SER A 69 10.40 5.73 -7.21
N GLY A 70 9.13 5.41 -7.50
CA GLY A 70 8.01 6.32 -7.43
C GLY A 70 6.71 5.58 -7.09
N GLY A 71 5.70 6.32 -6.62
CA GLY A 71 4.36 5.74 -6.43
C GLY A 71 4.13 4.81 -5.22
N ASN A 72 5.14 4.49 -4.39
CA ASN A 72 5.03 3.50 -3.29
C ASN A 72 3.73 3.57 -2.46
N LYS A 73 3.37 4.75 -1.95
CA LYS A 73 2.14 4.94 -1.13
C LYS A 73 0.84 4.69 -1.90
N ARG A 74 0.80 5.11 -3.17
CA ARG A 74 -0.37 4.90 -4.05
C ARG A 74 -0.51 3.43 -4.40
N THR A 75 0.60 2.75 -4.70
CA THR A 75 0.63 1.31 -4.92
C THR A 75 0.22 0.53 -3.68
N ALA A 76 0.69 0.93 -2.49
CA ALA A 76 0.32 0.31 -1.23
C ALA A 76 -1.20 0.40 -0.96
N TYR A 77 -1.78 1.58 -1.15
CA TYR A 77 -3.22 1.80 -1.04
C TYR A 77 -4.01 0.94 -2.03
N ALA A 78 -3.64 0.96 -3.32
CA ALA A 78 -4.33 0.18 -4.35
C ALA A 78 -4.23 -1.33 -4.07
N THR A 79 -3.06 -1.82 -3.67
CA THR A 79 -2.84 -3.24 -3.34
C THR A 79 -3.68 -3.67 -2.14
N ALA A 80 -3.67 -2.89 -1.07
CA ALA A 80 -4.47 -3.17 0.12
C ALA A 80 -5.97 -3.15 -0.18
N LYS A 81 -6.44 -2.18 -0.97
CA LYS A 81 -7.84 -2.09 -1.42
C LYS A 81 -8.25 -3.32 -2.24
N ILE A 82 -7.45 -3.70 -3.25
CA ILE A 82 -7.72 -4.90 -4.07
C ILE A 82 -7.75 -6.17 -3.22
N LEU A 83 -6.82 -6.31 -2.26
CA LEU A 83 -6.82 -7.45 -1.33
C LEU A 83 -8.14 -7.53 -0.54
N LEU A 84 -8.60 -6.40 0.02
CA LEU A 84 -9.83 -6.32 0.78
C LEU A 84 -11.05 -6.66 -0.09
N GLU A 85 -11.16 -6.04 -1.27
CA GLU A 85 -12.27 -6.24 -2.21
C GLU A 85 -12.36 -7.70 -2.69
N ASN A 86 -11.23 -8.33 -2.99
CA ASN A 86 -11.19 -9.74 -3.36
C ASN A 86 -11.67 -10.68 -2.24
N ASN A 87 -11.70 -10.21 -0.99
CA ASN A 87 -12.13 -10.97 0.18
C ASN A 87 -13.48 -10.48 0.74
N GLY A 88 -14.27 -9.76 -0.07
CA GLY A 88 -15.63 -9.34 0.32
C GLY A 88 -15.69 -8.13 1.25
N TYR A 89 -14.63 -7.33 1.29
CA TYR A 89 -14.60 -6.11 2.08
C TYR A 89 -14.57 -4.86 1.19
N ASN A 90 -15.30 -3.83 1.59
CA ASN A 90 -15.21 -2.50 1.00
C ASN A 90 -14.27 -1.61 1.84
N PHE A 91 -13.38 -0.89 1.16
CA PHE A 91 -12.49 0.09 1.79
C PHE A 91 -12.45 1.38 0.95
N GLU A 92 -12.95 2.47 1.54
CA GLU A 92 -13.02 3.77 0.88
C GLU A 92 -12.59 4.91 1.80
N ILE A 93 -11.88 5.87 1.20
CA ILE A 93 -11.54 7.15 1.84
C ILE A 93 -12.77 8.05 1.75
N GLN A 94 -13.38 8.36 2.90
CA GLN A 94 -14.69 9.01 2.95
C GLN A 94 -14.64 10.55 2.88
N SER A 95 -13.47 11.15 3.11
CA SER A 95 -13.31 12.61 3.11
C SER A 95 -11.86 13.02 2.89
N LYS A 96 -11.64 14.28 2.52
CA LYS A 96 -10.29 14.86 2.41
C LYS A 96 -9.51 14.79 3.73
N LYS A 97 -10.19 14.98 4.88
CA LYS A 97 -9.54 14.85 6.20
C LYS A 97 -9.10 13.41 6.48
N ASP A 98 -9.88 12.45 6.01
CA ASP A 98 -9.55 11.02 6.12
C ASP A 98 -8.35 10.67 5.24
N GLU A 99 -8.31 11.19 4.01
CA GLU A 99 -7.17 11.10 3.09
C GLU A 99 -5.90 11.68 3.72
N GLU A 100 -5.97 12.91 4.26
CA GLU A 100 -4.86 13.59 4.91
C GLU A 100 -4.33 12.81 6.12
N PHE A 101 -5.23 12.21 6.90
CA PHE A 101 -4.87 11.38 8.04
C PHE A 101 -4.12 10.11 7.61
N LEU A 102 -4.67 9.34 6.67
CA LEU A 102 -3.99 8.16 6.15
C LEU A 102 -2.64 8.54 5.53
N ARG A 103 -2.62 9.58 4.70
CA ARG A 103 -1.40 10.10 4.07
C ARG A 103 -0.33 10.42 5.13
N LYS A 104 -0.69 11.08 6.22
CA LYS A 104 0.25 11.36 7.33
C LYS A 104 0.87 10.08 7.89
N LEU A 105 0.08 9.04 8.15
CA LEU A 105 0.59 7.75 8.63
C LEU A 105 1.55 7.10 7.62
N LEU A 106 1.22 7.15 6.33
CA LEU A 106 2.07 6.56 5.28
C LEU A 106 3.39 7.34 5.08
N PHE A 107 3.42 8.64 5.38
CA PHE A 107 4.68 9.39 5.43
C PHE A 107 5.45 9.08 6.71
N GLU A 108 4.79 9.04 7.87
CA GLU A 108 5.41 8.68 9.15
C GLU A 108 6.15 7.33 9.07
N ILE A 109 5.52 6.31 8.47
CA ILE A 109 6.13 4.98 8.35
C ILE A 109 7.25 4.90 7.31
N GLN A 110 7.20 5.75 6.27
CA GLN A 110 8.23 5.83 5.25
C GLN A 110 9.54 6.42 5.79
N GLU A 111 9.44 7.40 6.70
CA GLU A 111 10.61 8.09 7.26
C GLU A 111 11.39 7.23 8.26
N GLU A 112 10.77 6.20 8.84
CA GLU A 112 11.47 5.22 9.69
C GLU A 112 12.29 4.26 8.83
N ARG A 113 13.62 4.34 8.91
CA ARG A 113 14.53 3.57 8.04
C ARG A 113 15.10 2.31 8.68
N ALA A 114 15.02 2.17 10.01
CA ALA A 114 15.66 1.04 10.70
C ALA A 114 14.81 -0.23 10.67
N ARG A 115 13.50 -0.08 10.89
CA ARG A 115 12.55 -1.20 10.97
C ARG A 115 11.13 -0.72 10.70
N LEU A 116 10.21 -1.61 10.38
CA LEU A 116 8.80 -1.26 10.29
C LEU A 116 8.33 -0.77 11.67
N ASN A 117 7.85 0.48 11.75
CA ASN A 117 7.45 1.08 13.02
C ASN A 117 6.14 0.44 13.52
N GLU A 118 6.23 -0.38 14.57
CA GLU A 118 5.07 -1.09 15.14
C GLU A 118 3.95 -0.15 15.60
N ALA A 119 4.29 1.02 16.15
CA ALA A 119 3.29 1.98 16.62
C ALA A 119 2.54 2.63 15.44
N THR A 120 3.23 2.97 14.36
CA THR A 120 2.59 3.50 13.15
C THR A 120 1.80 2.40 12.42
N LEU A 121 2.32 1.17 12.36
CA LEU A 121 1.58 0.01 11.84
C LEU A 121 0.29 -0.20 12.62
N ALA A 122 0.31 -0.18 13.96
CA ALA A 122 -0.89 -0.33 14.78
C ALA A 122 -1.94 0.76 14.50
N LYS A 123 -1.52 2.02 14.26
CA LYS A 123 -2.43 3.09 13.83
C LYS A 123 -3.04 2.83 12.46
N ILE A 124 -2.26 2.31 11.51
CA ILE A 124 -2.74 1.93 10.16
C ILE A 124 -3.73 0.76 10.25
N THR A 125 -3.42 -0.24 11.07
CA THR A 125 -4.33 -1.37 11.35
C THR A 125 -5.65 -0.87 11.93
N LEU A 126 -5.61 -0.05 12.98
CA LEU A 126 -6.82 0.53 13.57
C LEU A 126 -7.60 1.40 12.57
N TYR A 127 -6.90 2.15 11.72
CA TYR A 127 -7.54 2.92 10.65
C TYR A 127 -8.31 2.01 9.69
N LEU A 128 -7.70 0.91 9.22
CA LEU A 128 -8.35 -0.04 8.33
C LEU A 128 -9.54 -0.74 8.99
N HIS A 129 -9.44 -1.20 10.23
CA HIS A 129 -10.57 -1.77 10.96
C HIS A 129 -11.77 -0.80 11.05
N ASN A 130 -11.52 0.50 11.21
CA ASN A 130 -12.59 1.51 11.30
C ASN A 130 -13.15 1.95 9.93
N ARG A 131 -12.47 1.64 8.83
CA ARG A 131 -12.80 2.09 7.47
C ARG A 131 -13.17 0.97 6.51
N THR A 132 -13.14 -0.25 7.00
CA THR A 132 -13.49 -1.44 6.22
C THR A 132 -14.84 -1.96 6.68
N SER A 133 -15.71 -2.29 5.73
CA SER A 133 -17.00 -2.96 6.00
C SER A 133 -17.14 -4.18 5.10
N GLU A 134 -17.85 -5.21 5.56
CA GLU A 134 -18.24 -6.32 4.69
C GLU A 134 -19.19 -5.83 3.58
N ILE A 135 -19.12 -6.46 2.41
CA ILE A 135 -19.96 -6.22 1.23
C ILE A 135 -21.22 -7.09 1.28
#